data_AF-A0A9Q2QCR5-F1
#
_entry.id   AF-A0A9Q2QCR5-F1
#
_cell.length_a   1.000
_cell.length_b   1.000
_cell.length_c   1.000
_cell.angle_alpha   90.00
_cell.angle_beta   90.00
_cell.angle_gamma   90.00
#
_symmetry.space_group_name_H-M   'P 1'
#
loop_
_entity.id
_entity.type
_entity.pdbx_description
1 polymer ?
#
loop_
_entity_poly.entity_id
_entity_poly.type
_entity_poly.pdbx_seq_one_letter_code
_entity_poly.pdbx_strand_id
1 'polypeptide(L)'
;MYEEEFLSEKLQRFTLVDIALVKIVYFLVGLLIISSYSTLALVSWVFYLLMFLTAVFPIVIHLLSFEGSYIEKAHKYLKTNKPSYQVLLFFSMFFFACMLAVLIPVLLDVPWYVYVILIAVFAIKPMRSNMFW
;
A
#
# COMPACT_ATOMS: atom_id res chain seq x y z
N MET A 1 1.34 -18.95 15.13
CA MET A 1 2.57 -18.32 15.68
C MET A 1 3.71 -18.41 14.68
N TYR A 2 4.05 -19.60 14.15
CA TYR A 2 5.10 -19.76 13.13
C TYR A 2 4.90 -18.99 11.82
N GLU A 3 3.67 -18.90 11.28
CA GLU A 3 3.42 -18.23 9.99
C GLU A 3 3.59 -16.70 10.06
N GLU A 4 3.15 -16.09 11.16
CA GLU A 4 3.22 -14.64 11.34
C GLU A 4 4.67 -14.17 11.54
N GLU A 5 5.45 -14.95 12.31
CA GLU A 5 6.89 -14.73 12.47
C GLU A 5 7.64 -14.91 11.14
N PHE A 6 7.35 -15.98 10.40
CA PHE A 6 7.96 -16.23 9.09
C PHE A 6 7.69 -15.09 8.09
N LEU A 7 6.45 -14.61 8.01
CA LEU A 7 6.08 -13.50 7.14
C LEU A 7 6.72 -12.18 7.63
N SER A 8 6.77 -11.96 8.94
CA SER A 8 7.41 -10.80 9.54
C SER A 8 8.90 -10.75 9.21
N GLU A 9 9.64 -11.86 9.35
CA GLU A 9 11.07 -11.92 9.02
C GLU A 9 11.34 -11.54 7.57
N LYS A 10 10.51 -12.02 6.63
CA LYS A 10 10.63 -11.67 5.23
C LYS A 10 10.35 -10.18 4.97
N LEU A 11 9.30 -9.64 5.58
CA LEU A 11 8.92 -8.23 5.45
C LEU A 11 9.96 -7.27 6.04
N GLN A 12 10.70 -7.70 7.06
CA GLN A 12 11.78 -6.92 7.69
C GLN A 12 13.07 -6.87 6.86
N ARG A 13 13.17 -7.65 5.78
CA ARG A 13 14.27 -7.61 4.81
C ARG A 13 14.06 -6.55 3.72
N PHE A 14 12.88 -5.92 3.68
CA PHE A 14 12.61 -4.88 2.68
C PHE A 14 13.49 -3.66 2.86
N THR A 15 13.88 -3.07 1.74
CA THR A 15 14.47 -1.74 1.70
C THR A 15 13.37 -0.67 1.69
N LEU A 16 13.74 0.59 1.94
CA LEU A 16 12.81 1.71 1.81
C LEU A 16 12.20 1.80 0.41
N VAL A 17 12.98 1.48 -0.62
CA VAL A 17 12.54 1.46 -2.01
C VAL A 17 11.51 0.35 -2.23
N ASP A 18 11.69 -0.82 -1.62
CA ASP A 18 10.74 -1.93 -1.75
C ASP A 18 9.37 -1.54 -1.15
N ILE A 19 9.35 -0.92 0.02
CA ILE A 19 8.08 -0.41 0.59
C ILE A 19 7.44 0.65 -0.29
N ALA A 20 8.22 1.57 -0.86
CA ALA A 20 7.67 2.58 -1.77
C ALA A 20 7.02 1.92 -3.00
N LEU A 21 7.68 0.92 -3.58
CA LEU A 21 7.13 0.15 -4.70
C LEU A 21 5.88 -0.64 -4.31
N VAL A 22 5.85 -1.26 -3.13
CA VAL A 22 4.66 -1.96 -2.61
C VAL A 22 3.48 -0.99 -2.47
N LYS A 23 3.71 0.22 -1.97
CA LYS A 23 2.66 1.26 -1.91
C LYS A 23 2.10 1.57 -3.29
N ILE A 24 2.97 1.74 -4.29
CA ILE A 24 2.57 1.99 -5.69
C ILE A 24 1.75 0.81 -6.22
N VAL A 25 2.20 -0.43 -6.00
CA VAL A 25 1.47 -1.62 -6.43
C VAL A 25 0.08 -1.68 -5.80
N TYR A 26 -0.04 -1.49 -4.48
CA TYR A 26 -1.35 -1.49 -3.80
C TYR A 26 -2.27 -0.37 -4.29
N PHE A 27 -1.71 0.81 -4.56
CA PHE A 27 -2.45 1.92 -5.16
C PHE A 27 -2.98 1.57 -6.55
N LEU A 28 -2.13 1.00 -7.42
CA LEU A 28 -2.52 0.58 -8.77
C LEU A 28 -3.57 -0.54 -8.73
N VAL A 29 -3.48 -1.47 -7.77
CA VAL A 29 -4.52 -2.48 -7.53
C VAL A 29 -5.85 -1.82 -7.16
N GLY A 30 -5.83 -0.80 -6.30
CA GLY A 30 -7.03 -0.03 -5.99
C GLY A 30 -7.65 0.65 -7.21
N LEU A 31 -6.81 1.28 -8.06
CA LEU A 31 -7.27 1.89 -9.33
C LEU A 31 -7.85 0.86 -10.29
N LEU A 32 -7.22 -0.31 -10.42
CA LEU A 32 -7.73 -1.41 -11.24
C LEU A 32 -9.11 -1.88 -10.75
N ILE A 33 -9.30 -2.02 -9.45
CA ILE A 33 -10.56 -2.48 -8.86
C ILE A 33 -11.67 -1.45 -9.09
N ILE A 34 -11.45 -0.18 -8.79
CA ILE A 34 -12.49 0.86 -8.95
C ILE A 34 -12.82 1.13 -10.43
N SER A 35 -11.84 1.05 -11.34
CA SER A 35 -12.09 1.15 -12.79
C SER A 35 -12.87 -0.05 -13.34
N SER A 36 -12.67 -1.24 -12.76
CA SER A 36 -13.41 -2.45 -13.17
C SER A 36 -14.78 -2.58 -12.51
N TYR A 37 -15.01 -1.92 -11.37
CA TYR A 37 -16.25 -1.99 -10.60
C TYR A 37 -16.75 -0.58 -10.26
N SER A 38 -17.47 0.00 -11.22
CA SER A 38 -17.94 1.39 -11.20
C SER A 38 -18.88 1.74 -10.04
N THR A 39 -19.50 0.77 -9.38
CA THR A 39 -20.33 1.01 -8.19
C THR A 39 -19.53 1.66 -7.05
N LEU A 40 -18.21 1.40 -6.96
CA LEU A 40 -17.34 2.08 -6.01
C LEU A 40 -17.19 3.58 -6.30
N ALA A 41 -17.24 4.00 -7.57
CA ALA A 41 -17.16 5.42 -7.93
C ALA A 41 -18.39 6.23 -7.49
N LEU A 42 -19.50 5.56 -7.13
CA LEU A 42 -20.71 6.23 -6.61
C LEU A 42 -20.59 6.59 -5.13
N VAL A 43 -19.60 6.04 -4.41
CA VAL A 43 -19.38 6.33 -3.00
C VAL A 43 -18.68 7.69 -2.86
N SER A 44 -19.10 8.49 -1.89
CA SER A 44 -18.51 9.80 -1.63
C SER A 44 -17.02 9.70 -1.33
N TRP A 45 -16.22 10.59 -1.93
CA TRP A 45 -14.78 10.69 -1.64
C TRP A 45 -14.48 10.93 -0.15
N VAL A 46 -15.42 11.54 0.59
CA VAL A 46 -15.29 11.77 2.04
C VAL A 46 -15.25 10.44 2.81
N PHE A 47 -16.04 9.45 2.38
CA PHE A 47 -16.01 8.11 2.99
C PHE A 47 -14.62 7.48 2.78
N TYR A 48 -14.09 7.57 1.57
CA TYR A 48 -12.74 7.05 1.27
C TYR A 48 -11.65 7.79 2.05
N LEU A 49 -11.77 9.10 2.24
CA LEU A 49 -10.86 9.87 3.10
C LEU A 49 -10.90 9.36 4.55
N LEU A 50 -12.08 9.14 5.13
CA LEU A 50 -12.20 8.64 6.49
C LEU A 50 -11.58 7.24 6.64
N MET A 51 -11.87 6.35 5.69
CA MET A 51 -11.31 4.98 5.67
C MET A 51 -9.79 4.97 5.46
N PHE A 52 -9.27 5.90 4.64
CA PHE A 52 -7.84 6.11 4.49
C PHE A 52 -7.20 6.54 5.82
N LEU A 53 -7.78 7.53 6.50
CA LEU A 53 -7.27 8.04 7.76
C LEU A 53 -7.27 6.96 8.85
N THR A 54 -8.33 6.16 8.95
CA THR A 54 -8.39 5.05 9.93
C THR A 54 -7.34 3.99 9.66
N ALA A 55 -7.06 3.65 8.40
CA ALA A 55 -6.03 2.69 8.02
C ALA A 55 -4.60 3.23 8.24
N VAL A 56 -4.37 4.50 7.95
CA VAL A 56 -3.04 5.14 8.06
C VAL A 56 -2.67 5.46 9.51
N PHE A 57 -3.66 5.80 10.35
CA PHE A 57 -3.40 6.28 11.70
C PHE A 57 -2.49 5.36 12.54
N PRO A 58 -2.72 4.03 12.62
CA PRO A 58 -1.82 3.14 13.36
C PRO A 58 -0.39 3.09 12.79
N ILE A 59 -0.25 3.20 11.46
CA ILE A 59 1.05 3.20 10.78
C ILE A 59 1.83 4.46 11.14
N VAL A 60 1.17 5.62 11.13
CA VAL A 60 1.79 6.91 11.46
C VAL A 60 2.17 6.97 12.93
N ILE A 61 1.29 6.53 13.84
CA ILE A 61 1.62 6.49 15.27
C ILE A 61 2.81 5.56 15.54
N HIS A 62 2.86 4.39 14.90
CA HIS A 62 4.00 3.48 15.01
C HIS A 62 5.29 4.08 14.43
N LEU A 63 5.22 4.81 13.31
CA LEU A 63 6.39 5.50 12.76
C LEU A 63 6.88 6.64 13.68
N LEU A 64 5.96 7.39 14.28
CA LEU A 64 6.27 8.55 15.13
C LEU A 64 6.79 8.15 16.51
N SER A 65 6.48 6.94 17.00
CA SER A 65 7.00 6.42 18.28
C SER A 65 8.51 6.20 18.27
N PHE A 66 9.13 6.08 17.09
CA PHE A 66 10.57 5.98 16.97
C PHE A 66 11.24 7.36 17.10
N GLU A 67 12.33 7.40 17.87
CA GLU A 67 13.23 8.55 17.94
C GLU A 67 14.19 8.60 16.74
N GLY A 68 14.61 9.82 16.37
CA GLY A 68 15.57 10.08 15.30
C GLY A 68 15.01 10.85 14.11
N SER A 69 15.82 10.94 13.05
CA SER A 69 15.43 11.57 11.78
C SER A 69 14.36 10.78 11.03
N TYR A 70 13.63 11.39 10.10
CA TYR A 70 12.58 10.69 9.31
C TYR A 70 13.10 9.40 8.64
N ILE A 71 14.33 9.42 8.14
CA ILE A 71 14.96 8.26 7.48
C ILE A 71 15.26 7.16 8.49
N GLU A 72 15.73 7.50 9.69
CA GLU A 72 15.98 6.53 10.77
C GLU A 72 14.68 5.91 11.27
N LYS A 73 13.62 6.72 11.43
CA LYS A 73 12.28 6.22 11.79
C LYS A 73 11.77 5.23 10.75
N ALA A 74 11.94 5.54 9.46
CA ALA A 74 11.51 4.66 8.38
C ALA A 74 12.31 3.34 8.33
N HIS A 75 13.62 3.36 8.65
CA HIS A 75 14.42 2.14 8.81
C HIS A 75 13.99 1.30 10.02
N LYS A 76 13.70 1.93 11.16
CA LYS A 76 13.19 1.23 12.36
C LYS A 76 11.79 0.64 12.12
N TYR A 77 10.94 1.35 11.40
CA TYR A 77 9.64 0.85 10.94
C TYR A 77 9.79 -0.41 10.09
N LEU A 78 10.71 -0.41 9.12
CA LEU A 78 11.00 -1.59 8.30
C LEU A 78 11.40 -2.80 9.16
N LYS A 79 12.29 -2.59 10.14
CA LYS A 79 12.76 -3.66 11.03
C LYS A 79 11.71 -4.17 12.02
N THR A 80 10.59 -3.47 12.17
CA THR A 80 9.47 -3.87 13.02
C THR A 80 8.20 -4.14 12.21
N ASN A 81 8.35 -4.31 10.89
CA ASN A 81 7.24 -4.55 9.98
C ASN A 81 6.60 -5.90 10.29
N LYS A 82 5.27 -5.92 10.35
CA LYS A 82 4.43 -7.08 10.68
C LYS A 82 3.40 -7.27 9.57
N PRO A 83 2.88 -8.50 9.39
CA PRO A 83 1.83 -8.75 8.39
C PRO A 83 0.61 -7.84 8.54
N SER A 84 0.20 -7.54 9.78
CA SER A 84 -0.90 -6.61 10.07
C SER A 84 -0.66 -5.19 9.54
N TYR A 85 0.58 -4.69 9.59
CA TYR A 85 0.92 -3.39 9.00
C TYR A 85 0.88 -3.42 7.47
N GLN A 86 1.16 -4.56 6.83
CA GLN A 86 1.00 -4.69 5.39
C GLN A 86 -0.46 -4.69 4.96
N VAL A 87 -1.35 -5.28 5.75
CA VAL A 87 -2.80 -5.24 5.53
C VAL A 87 -3.32 -3.81 5.68
N LEU A 88 -2.92 -3.09 6.74
CA LEU A 88 -3.26 -1.68 6.92
C LEU A 88 -2.71 -0.82 5.77
N LEU A 89 -1.48 -1.13 5.32
CA LEU A 89 -0.86 -0.42 4.22
C LEU A 89 -1.64 -0.64 2.91
N PHE A 90 -2.05 -1.87 2.63
CA PHE A 90 -2.92 -2.18 1.50
C PHE A 90 -4.21 -1.37 1.56
N PHE A 91 -4.94 -1.42 2.68
CA PHE A 91 -6.19 -0.67 2.83
C PHE A 91 -5.99 0.83 2.68
N SER A 92 -4.92 1.39 3.25
CA SER A 92 -4.63 2.81 3.08
C SER A 92 -4.45 3.18 1.60
N MET A 93 -3.58 2.47 0.87
CA MET A 93 -3.35 2.79 -0.54
C MET A 93 -4.58 2.50 -1.41
N PHE A 94 -5.37 1.49 -1.07
CA PHE A 94 -6.64 1.18 -1.73
C PHE A 94 -7.66 2.32 -1.58
N PHE A 95 -7.95 2.75 -0.34
CA PHE A 95 -8.90 3.84 -0.11
C PHE A 95 -8.41 5.16 -0.67
N PHE A 96 -7.10 5.40 -0.64
CA PHE A 96 -6.49 6.54 -1.30
C PHE A 96 -6.68 6.51 -2.83
N ALA A 97 -6.52 5.34 -3.45
CA ALA A 97 -6.80 5.15 -4.88
C ALA A 97 -8.26 5.42 -5.22
N CYS A 98 -9.20 4.88 -4.43
CA CYS A 98 -10.63 5.13 -4.63
C CYS A 98 -10.98 6.61 -4.48
N MET A 99 -10.44 7.28 -3.44
CA MET A 99 -10.63 8.71 -3.23
C MET A 99 -10.15 9.52 -4.45
N LEU A 100 -8.93 9.23 -4.95
CA LEU A 100 -8.39 9.93 -6.11
C LEU A 100 -9.19 9.64 -7.38
N ALA A 101 -9.64 8.41 -7.61
CA ALA A 101 -10.44 8.09 -8.79
C ALA A 101 -11.82 8.75 -8.78
N VAL A 102 -12.44 8.95 -7.61
CA VAL A 102 -13.68 9.74 -7.50
C VAL A 102 -13.44 11.22 -7.76
N LEU A 103 -12.32 11.78 -7.26
CA LEU A 103 -11.97 13.19 -7.47
C LEU A 103 -11.45 13.49 -8.88
N ILE A 104 -10.80 12.51 -9.51
CA ILE A 104 -10.14 12.60 -10.82
C ILE A 104 -10.69 11.46 -11.69
N PRO A 105 -11.89 11.62 -12.27
CA PRO A 105 -12.59 10.55 -12.99
C PRO A 105 -11.86 10.07 -14.25
N VAL A 106 -10.91 10.84 -14.79
CA VAL A 106 -10.03 10.42 -15.90
C VAL A 106 -9.25 9.14 -15.56
N LEU A 107 -9.01 8.87 -14.27
CA LEU A 107 -8.40 7.61 -13.82
C LEU A 107 -9.31 6.39 -14.05
N LEU A 108 -10.61 6.56 -14.24
CA LEU A 108 -11.54 5.46 -14.53
C LEU A 108 -11.53 5.08 -16.02
N ASP A 109 -11.16 6.02 -16.89
CA ASP A 109 -11.12 5.82 -18.34
C ASP A 109 -9.84 5.11 -18.83
N VAL A 110 -8.86 4.94 -17.94
CA VAL A 110 -7.61 4.24 -18.26
C VAL A 110 -7.91 2.76 -18.49
N PRO A 111 -7.46 2.17 -19.61
CA PRO A 111 -7.70 0.76 -19.88
C PRO A 111 -7.09 -0.14 -18.80
N TRP A 112 -7.86 -1.14 -18.35
CA TRP A 112 -7.49 -2.06 -17.26
C TRP A 112 -6.10 -2.71 -17.46
N TYR A 113 -5.73 -3.01 -18.71
CA TYR A 113 -4.44 -3.66 -19.01
C TYR A 113 -3.25 -2.76 -18.70
N VAL A 114 -3.41 -1.43 -18.74
CA VAL A 114 -2.36 -0.47 -18.35
C VAL A 114 -2.05 -0.66 -16.87
N TYR A 115 -3.06 -0.75 -16.01
CA TYR A 115 -2.88 -1.02 -14.59
C TYR A 115 -2.20 -2.36 -14.35
N VAL A 116 -2.63 -3.42 -15.05
CA VAL A 116 -2.02 -4.76 -14.93
C VAL A 116 -0.53 -4.75 -15.32
N ILE A 117 -0.18 -4.09 -16.42
CA ILE A 117 1.23 -3.96 -16.86
C ILE A 117 2.04 -3.21 -15.81
N LEU A 118 1.55 -2.08 -15.31
CA LEU A 118 2.24 -1.29 -14.29
C LEU A 118 2.41 -2.08 -12.98
N ILE A 119 1.37 -2.79 -12.54
CA ILE A 119 1.43 -3.66 -11.36
C ILE A 119 2.52 -4.71 -11.55
N ALA A 120 2.53 -5.40 -12.69
CA ALA A 120 3.53 -6.42 -12.98
C ALA A 120 4.95 -5.84 -12.93
N VAL A 121 5.20 -4.70 -13.59
CA VAL A 121 6.52 -4.05 -13.62
C VAL A 121 6.97 -3.62 -12.23
N PHE A 122 6.13 -2.92 -11.46
CA PHE A 122 6.51 -2.41 -10.15
C PHE A 122 6.60 -3.50 -9.07
N ALA A 123 5.91 -4.64 -9.24
CA ALA A 123 5.97 -5.76 -8.31
C ALA A 123 7.27 -6.58 -8.43
N ILE A 124 7.99 -6.54 -9.57
CA ILE A 124 9.18 -7.38 -9.81
C ILE A 124 10.21 -7.24 -8.69
N LYS A 125 10.58 -6.00 -8.33
CA LYS A 125 11.64 -5.76 -7.36
C LYS A 125 11.22 -6.19 -5.93
N PRO A 126 10.06 -5.76 -5.39
CA PRO A 126 9.59 -6.25 -4.08
C PRO A 126 9.48 -7.78 -4.01
N MET A 127 8.99 -8.42 -5.07
CA MET A 127 8.90 -9.89 -5.11
C MET A 127 10.28 -10.55 -5.07
N ARG A 128 11.28 -10.01 -5.78
CA ARG A 128 12.65 -10.53 -5.71
C ARG A 128 13.24 -10.45 -4.30
N SER A 129 13.00 -9.34 -3.60
CA SER A 129 13.45 -9.17 -2.21
C SER A 129 12.74 -10.11 -1.21
N ASN A 130 11.56 -10.65 -1.55
CA ASN A 130 10.73 -11.47 -0.66
C ASN A 130 10.75 -12.98 -0.98
N MET A 131 10.88 -13.34 -2.26
CA MET A 131 10.76 -14.73 -2.73
C MET A 131 12.09 -15.50 -2.77
N PHE A 132 13.22 -14.84 -2.97
CA PHE A 132 14.46 -15.53 -3.32
C PHE A 132 15.49 -15.68 -2.20
N TRP A 133 15.25 -15.15 -1.00
CA TRP A 133 16.18 -15.25 0.14
C TRP A 133 15.45 -15.15 1.48
#